data_AF-A0AAD0L9Q6-F1
#
_entry.id   AF-A0AAD0L9Q6-F1
#
_cell.length_a   1.000
_cell.length_b   1.000
_cell.length_c   1.000
_cell.angle_alpha   90.00
_cell.angle_beta   90.00
_cell.angle_gamma   90.00
#
_symmetry.space_group_name_H-M   'P 1'
#
loop_
_entity.id
_entity.type
_entity.pdbx_description
1 polymer ?
#
loop_
_entity_poly.entity_id
_entity_poly.type
_entity_poly.pdbx_seq_one_letter_code
_entity_poly.pdbx_strand_id
1 'polypeptide(L)'
;MPHAKKGLRLDLRTLILLLSTLTAVVMLLTSYFASYRVQRQLLIDHSLESNLVYAAKLASITELFLEGALKQLAFSADTSGGTLDDTARLQRESERLLAQSNAFNSTFFVDSEGVLRAISPAPLRTMLGQHLETPGSLEALRERRALISTPFISKANNLVVVASQPIFAKDGRYLGYVGGSLYLRQHNIFNSLLGEHFYQDGSYLYVVDHNRRLLYHPDAERVGTVVNDNPLINQLHQKRSGTQQFTNSLGKEMVAGFATVPISGWGIVAQQPLAQTVQPSQRLILNVVGISVPLALLGGLALWWLALTITRPLWQLAAGARSLDKADTHERIHAVRAWYFEAAELKRALLFGLNLLQERIGRLNRDVQTDPLTGLGNRRHLDLSLSLLQADNWSFCVIVLDIDHFKRINDQHGHDIGDHVLRSLAELMRTCCREGDVLCRIGGEEFLMLLPGASLEVAMNVAERLRRIVAETPIAPVGTVTISLGGAHCASDEQDPALALNQADRALYVAKRSGRNRVEASQA
;
A
#
# COMPACT_ATOMS: atom_id res chain seq x y z
N MET A 1 16.69 29.15 -29.35
CA MET A 1 16.38 27.92 -28.58
C MET A 1 15.94 28.30 -27.19
N PRO A 2 14.83 27.74 -26.70
CA PRO A 2 14.86 27.22 -25.34
C PRO A 2 14.25 25.81 -25.28
N HIS A 3 15.10 24.82 -25.03
CA HIS A 3 14.70 23.49 -24.57
C HIS A 3 14.20 23.60 -23.13
N ALA A 4 12.92 23.92 -22.94
CA ALA A 4 12.24 23.64 -21.69
C ALA A 4 12.04 22.12 -21.60
N LYS A 5 12.85 21.46 -20.76
CA LYS A 5 12.67 20.05 -20.39
C LYS A 5 11.19 19.83 -20.04
N LYS A 6 10.48 19.04 -20.85
CA LYS A 6 9.17 18.45 -20.52
C LYS A 6 9.38 17.44 -19.38
N GLY A 7 9.67 17.91 -18.17
CA GLY A 7 9.47 17.09 -16.98
C GLY A 7 7.98 16.80 -16.87
N LEU A 8 7.60 15.56 -16.62
CA LEU A 8 6.22 15.21 -16.28
C LEU A 8 5.75 16.15 -15.16
N ARG A 9 4.88 17.11 -15.47
CA ARG A 9 4.17 17.87 -14.45
C ARG A 9 3.11 16.94 -13.88
N LEU A 10 3.51 16.13 -12.91
CA LEU A 10 2.61 15.28 -12.14
C LEU A 10 1.66 16.21 -11.36
N ASP A 11 0.36 16.10 -11.62
CA ASP A 11 -0.66 16.78 -10.83
C ASP A 11 -0.72 16.16 -9.43
N LEU A 12 -1.15 16.93 -8.42
CA LEU A 12 -1.20 16.50 -7.01
C LEU A 12 -1.95 15.16 -6.86
N ARG A 13 -3.00 14.96 -7.66
CA ARG A 13 -3.73 13.70 -7.78
C ARG A 13 -2.84 12.53 -8.15
N THR A 14 -2.02 12.67 -9.19
CA THR A 14 -1.13 11.59 -9.66
C THR A 14 -0.05 11.28 -8.64
N LEU A 15 0.44 12.29 -7.92
CA LEU A 15 1.44 12.11 -6.86
C LEU A 15 0.87 11.34 -5.66
N ILE A 16 -0.32 11.74 -5.16
CA ILE A 16 -0.99 11.05 -4.04
C ILE A 16 -1.32 9.61 -4.40
N LEU A 17 -1.83 9.37 -5.61
CA LEU A 17 -2.12 8.03 -6.10
C LEU A 17 -0.87 7.17 -6.17
N LEU A 18 0.20 7.68 -6.80
CA LEU A 18 1.45 6.93 -6.98
C LEU A 18 2.12 6.62 -5.64
N LEU A 19 2.15 7.58 -4.71
CA LEU A 19 2.72 7.37 -3.38
C LEU A 19 1.91 6.35 -2.58
N SER A 20 0.58 6.48 -2.59
CA SER A 20 -0.31 5.55 -1.87
C SER A 20 -0.24 4.13 -2.44
N THR A 21 -0.24 3.97 -3.77
CA THR A 21 -0.14 2.67 -4.42
C THR A 21 1.24 2.04 -4.19
N LEU A 22 2.31 2.82 -4.30
CA LEU A 22 3.66 2.34 -4.01
C LEU A 22 3.76 1.84 -2.56
N THR A 23 3.25 2.62 -1.60
CA THR A 23 3.26 2.25 -0.17
C THR A 23 2.47 0.97 0.07
N ALA A 24 1.27 0.85 -0.52
CA ALA A 24 0.45 -0.35 -0.40
C ALA A 24 1.13 -1.59 -0.99
N VAL A 25 1.76 -1.46 -2.16
CA VAL A 25 2.51 -2.55 -2.81
C VAL A 25 3.70 -2.96 -1.94
N VAL A 26 4.48 -2.00 -1.44
CA VAL A 26 5.62 -2.31 -0.56
C VAL A 26 5.15 -3.01 0.71
N MET A 27 4.08 -2.54 1.36
CA MET A 27 3.53 -3.20 2.56
C MET A 27 3.03 -4.61 2.28
N LEU A 28 2.37 -4.84 1.14
CA LEU A 28 1.91 -6.18 0.75
C LEU A 28 3.09 -7.11 0.50
N LEU A 29 4.11 -6.66 -0.23
CA LEU A 29 5.30 -7.45 -0.52
C LEU A 29 6.10 -7.79 0.75
N THR A 30 6.28 -6.83 1.66
CA THR A 30 7.00 -7.07 2.92
C THR A 30 6.22 -7.99 3.84
N SER A 31 4.92 -7.81 3.98
CA SER A 31 4.04 -8.69 4.76
C SER A 31 4.05 -10.13 4.20
N TYR A 32 3.95 -10.27 2.89
CA TYR A 32 4.00 -11.55 2.21
C TYR A 32 5.36 -12.24 2.41
N PHE A 33 6.46 -11.52 2.21
CA PHE A 33 7.81 -12.05 2.41
C PHE A 33 8.05 -12.49 3.86
N ALA A 34 7.62 -11.67 4.83
CA ALA A 34 7.72 -11.99 6.25
C ALA A 34 6.90 -13.24 6.61
N SER A 35 5.65 -13.30 6.17
CA SER A 35 4.76 -14.45 6.39
C SER A 35 5.35 -15.73 5.80
N TYR A 36 5.83 -15.69 4.57
CA TYR A 36 6.48 -16.83 3.92
C TYR A 36 7.69 -17.33 4.72
N ARG A 37 8.58 -16.42 5.13
CA ARG A 37 9.78 -16.76 5.88
C ARG A 37 9.44 -17.40 7.23
N VAL A 38 8.48 -16.82 7.95
CA VAL A 38 8.02 -17.33 9.27
C VAL A 38 7.37 -18.71 9.11
N GLN A 39 6.45 -18.88 8.17
CA GLN A 39 5.80 -20.18 7.93
C GLN A 39 6.79 -21.26 7.52
N ARG A 40 7.73 -20.94 6.63
CA ARG A 40 8.79 -21.87 6.24
C ARG A 40 9.63 -22.31 7.44
N GLN A 41 10.02 -21.36 8.30
CA GLN A 41 10.82 -21.67 9.48
C GLN A 41 10.02 -22.51 10.49
N LEU A 42 8.76 -22.18 10.74
CA LEU A 42 7.87 -22.95 11.63
C LEU A 42 7.71 -24.40 11.16
N LEU A 43 7.56 -24.64 9.85
CA LEU A 43 7.46 -25.99 9.30
C LEU A 43 8.75 -26.78 9.50
N ILE A 44 9.92 -26.14 9.33
CA ILE A 44 11.23 -26.77 9.55
C ILE A 44 11.41 -27.11 11.03
N ASP A 45 11.16 -26.15 11.92
CA ASP A 45 11.36 -26.33 13.36
C ASP A 45 10.41 -27.41 13.91
N HIS A 46 9.13 -27.36 13.53
CA HIS A 46 8.15 -28.38 13.90
C HIS A 46 8.52 -29.76 13.37
N SER A 47 9.03 -29.84 12.13
CA SER A 47 9.52 -31.10 11.57
C SER A 47 10.73 -31.65 12.32
N LEU A 48 11.69 -30.79 12.68
CA LEU A 48 12.88 -31.21 13.42
C LEU A 48 12.48 -31.75 14.80
N GLU A 49 11.61 -31.04 15.51
CA GLU A 49 11.10 -31.46 16.82
C GLU A 49 10.30 -32.76 16.74
N SER A 50 9.38 -32.87 15.76
CA SER A 50 8.58 -34.08 15.56
C SER A 50 9.45 -35.30 15.26
N ASN A 51 10.46 -35.15 14.37
CA ASN A 51 11.41 -36.22 14.07
C ASN A 51 12.26 -36.60 15.30
N LEU A 52 12.65 -35.63 16.14
CA LEU A 52 13.38 -35.91 17.38
C LEU A 52 12.53 -36.72 18.36
N VAL A 53 11.31 -36.27 18.62
CA VAL A 53 10.39 -36.95 19.54
C VAL A 53 10.10 -38.37 19.04
N TYR A 54 9.93 -38.53 17.73
CA TYR A 54 9.71 -39.85 17.13
C TYR A 54 10.93 -40.77 17.25
N ALA A 55 12.12 -40.28 16.89
CA ALA A 55 13.37 -41.03 17.06
C ALA A 55 13.63 -41.40 18.54
N ALA A 56 13.38 -40.49 19.47
CA ALA A 56 13.53 -40.73 20.91
C ALA A 56 12.55 -41.77 21.43
N LYS A 57 11.29 -41.72 20.97
CA LYS A 57 10.28 -42.72 21.32
C LYS A 57 10.69 -44.10 20.81
N LEU A 58 11.15 -44.19 19.58
CA LEU A 58 11.62 -45.45 19.00
C LEU A 58 12.89 -45.97 19.69
N ALA A 59 13.81 -45.08 20.08
CA ALA A 59 15.00 -45.48 20.83
C ALA A 59 14.62 -46.07 22.19
N SER A 60 13.65 -45.47 22.88
CA SER A 60 13.11 -45.99 24.15
C SER A 60 12.40 -47.34 23.99
N ILE A 61 11.58 -47.51 22.94
CA ILE A 61 10.93 -48.80 22.65
C ILE A 61 11.96 -49.87 22.31
N THR A 62 12.99 -49.51 21.52
CA THR A 62 14.08 -50.42 21.15
C THR A 62 14.89 -50.83 22.37
N GLU A 63 15.19 -49.89 23.28
CA GLU A 63 15.86 -50.16 24.56
C GLU A 63 15.07 -51.18 25.39
N LEU A 64 13.79 -50.93 25.63
CA LEU A 64 12.91 -51.82 26.40
C LEU A 64 12.85 -53.22 25.80
N PHE A 65 12.81 -53.31 24.48
CA PHE A 65 12.82 -54.58 23.77
C PHE A 65 14.16 -55.32 23.96
N LEU A 66 15.30 -54.65 23.76
CA LEU A 66 16.62 -55.26 23.93
C LEU A 66 16.87 -55.70 25.37
N GLU A 67 16.45 -54.90 26.35
CA GLU A 67 16.47 -55.30 27.76
C GLU A 67 15.61 -56.55 28.01
N GLY A 68 14.41 -56.60 27.43
CA GLY A 68 13.53 -57.76 27.51
C GLY A 68 14.17 -59.02 26.93
N ALA A 69 14.79 -58.90 25.75
CA ALA A 69 15.50 -59.98 25.07
C ALA A 69 16.70 -60.48 25.89
N LEU A 70 17.50 -59.57 26.45
CA LEU A 70 18.63 -59.91 27.32
C LEU A 70 18.19 -60.53 28.65
N LYS A 71 17.05 -60.10 29.21
CA LYS A 71 16.45 -60.71 30.42
C LYS A 71 15.97 -62.14 30.16
N GLN A 72 15.35 -62.39 29.00
CA GLN A 72 14.96 -63.75 28.58
C GLN A 72 16.17 -64.67 28.47
N LEU A 73 17.23 -64.21 27.80
CA LEU A 73 18.49 -64.95 27.71
C LEU A 73 19.13 -65.16 29.08
N ALA A 74 19.08 -64.17 29.98
CA ALA A 74 19.66 -64.27 31.31
C ALA A 74 18.96 -65.35 32.15
N PHE A 75 17.63 -65.44 32.05
CA PHE A 75 16.87 -66.50 32.73
C PHE A 75 17.25 -67.89 32.22
N SER A 76 17.40 -68.05 30.90
CA SER A 76 17.85 -69.32 30.32
C SER A 76 19.30 -69.64 30.68
N ALA A 77 20.17 -68.64 30.81
CA ALA A 77 21.54 -68.82 31.25
C ALA A 77 21.61 -69.35 32.68
N ASP A 78 20.88 -68.72 33.60
CA ASP A 78 20.82 -69.09 35.02
C ASP A 78 20.28 -70.52 35.23
N THR A 79 19.22 -70.88 34.50
CA THR A 79 18.63 -72.22 34.59
C THR A 79 19.48 -73.33 33.93
N SER A 80 20.44 -72.97 33.07
CA SER A 80 21.31 -73.91 32.34
C SER A 80 22.66 -74.17 33.02
N GLY A 81 23.02 -73.43 34.07
CA GLY A 81 24.34 -73.49 34.73
C GLY A 81 24.72 -74.84 35.36
N GLY A 82 23.81 -75.82 35.41
CA GLY A 82 24.07 -77.18 35.91
C GLY A 82 23.88 -78.30 34.88
N THR A 83 23.50 -77.99 33.63
CA THR A 83 23.08 -79.00 32.65
C THR A 83 23.64 -78.77 31.24
N LEU A 84 24.84 -78.16 31.12
CA LEU A 84 25.44 -77.92 29.81
C LEU A 84 25.79 -79.22 29.05
N ASP A 85 25.99 -80.32 29.77
CA ASP A 85 26.28 -81.63 29.18
C ASP A 85 25.03 -82.33 28.61
N ASP A 86 23.82 -81.93 29.03
CA ASP A 86 22.55 -82.47 28.54
C ASP A 86 22.09 -81.69 27.28
N THR A 87 22.62 -82.10 26.14
CA THR A 87 22.30 -81.47 24.84
C THR A 87 20.81 -81.54 24.48
N ALA A 88 20.10 -82.57 24.92
CA ALA A 88 18.66 -82.70 24.67
C ALA A 88 17.84 -81.68 25.47
N ARG A 89 18.27 -81.35 26.69
CA ARG A 89 17.66 -80.26 27.48
C ARG A 89 17.99 -78.89 26.91
N LEU A 90 19.25 -78.64 26.53
CA LEU A 90 19.65 -77.37 25.89
C LEU A 90 18.89 -77.14 24.57
N GLN A 91 18.67 -78.18 23.77
CA GLN A 91 17.94 -78.08 22.52
C GLN A 91 16.46 -77.70 22.75
N ARG A 92 15.79 -78.31 23.73
CA ARG A 92 14.42 -77.92 24.13
C ARG A 92 14.36 -76.49 24.63
N GLU A 93 15.36 -76.05 25.39
CA GLU A 93 15.43 -74.68 25.90
C GLU A 93 15.66 -73.66 24.76
N SER A 94 16.51 -74.00 23.79
CA SER A 94 16.70 -73.20 22.57
C SER A 94 15.40 -73.06 21.78
N GLU A 95 14.66 -74.15 21.57
CA GLU A 95 13.34 -74.13 20.92
C GLU A 95 12.32 -73.31 21.69
N ARG A 96 12.28 -73.44 23.03
CA ARG A 96 11.42 -72.65 23.89
C ARG A 96 11.72 -71.16 23.75
N LEU A 97 12.99 -70.75 23.82
CA LEU A 97 13.40 -69.36 23.66
C LEU A 97 12.96 -68.78 22.30
N LEU A 98 13.13 -69.55 21.23
CA LEU A 98 12.77 -69.11 19.88
C LEU A 98 11.23 -69.01 19.70
N ALA A 99 10.47 -69.94 20.29
CA ALA A 99 9.01 -69.97 20.17
C ALA A 99 8.29 -69.02 21.15
N GLN A 100 8.93 -68.67 22.27
CA GLN A 100 8.33 -67.84 23.32
C GLN A 100 8.12 -66.39 22.88
N SER A 101 8.99 -65.87 22.02
CA SER A 101 8.89 -64.50 21.54
C SER A 101 9.48 -64.34 20.15
N ASN A 102 9.07 -63.27 19.46
CA ASN A 102 9.66 -62.88 18.18
C ASN A 102 10.98 -62.10 18.36
N ALA A 103 11.68 -62.29 19.49
CA ALA A 103 12.87 -61.52 19.81
C ALA A 103 14.08 -61.90 18.95
N PHE A 104 14.16 -63.15 18.51
CA PHE A 104 15.32 -63.70 17.79
C PHE A 104 14.88 -64.50 16.57
N ASN A 105 15.70 -64.47 15.52
CA ASN A 105 15.53 -65.33 14.35
C ASN A 105 16.18 -66.72 14.55
N SER A 106 17.17 -66.80 15.43
CA SER A 106 17.78 -68.06 15.85
C SER A 106 18.26 -67.94 17.30
N THR A 107 18.25 -69.04 18.04
CA THR A 107 18.74 -69.13 19.42
C THR A 107 19.71 -70.28 19.51
N PHE A 108 20.70 -70.18 20.38
CA PHE A 108 21.76 -71.18 20.46
C PHE A 108 22.52 -71.16 21.79
N PHE A 109 23.18 -72.28 22.11
CA PHE A 109 24.04 -72.45 23.27
C PHE A 109 25.44 -72.84 22.82
N VAL A 110 26.44 -72.18 23.40
CA VAL A 110 27.86 -72.41 23.12
C VAL A 110 28.58 -72.67 24.43
N ASP A 111 29.48 -73.64 24.46
CA ASP A 111 30.29 -73.93 25.65
C ASP A 111 31.51 -73.00 25.78
N SER A 112 32.32 -73.21 26.81
CA SER A 112 33.54 -72.44 27.10
C SER A 112 34.64 -72.60 26.05
N GLU A 113 34.60 -73.66 25.24
CA GLU A 113 35.54 -73.91 24.14
C GLU A 113 35.06 -73.29 22.82
N GLY A 114 33.84 -72.77 22.77
CA GLY A 114 33.25 -72.17 21.57
C GLY A 114 32.53 -73.17 20.67
N VAL A 115 32.19 -74.36 21.18
CA VAL A 115 31.46 -75.39 20.45
C VAL A 115 29.95 -75.19 20.60
N LEU A 116 29.23 -75.27 19.49
CA LEU A 116 27.77 -75.16 19.45
C LEU A 116 27.09 -76.42 20.02
N ARG A 117 26.42 -76.30 21.17
CA ARG A 117 25.76 -77.41 21.88
C ARG A 117 24.27 -77.55 21.57
N ALA A 118 23.59 -76.45 21.28
CA ALA A 118 22.19 -76.43 20.85
C ALA A 118 21.94 -75.25 19.90
N ILE A 119 21.02 -75.42 18.94
CA ILE A 119 20.61 -74.35 18.02
C ILE A 119 19.19 -74.57 17.48
N SER A 120 18.46 -73.47 17.33
CA SER A 120 17.14 -73.41 16.71
C SER A 120 17.05 -72.21 15.76
N PRO A 121 16.35 -72.29 14.61
CA PRO A 121 15.40 -73.33 14.21
C PRO A 121 16.04 -74.59 13.60
N ALA A 122 15.23 -75.64 13.38
CA ALA A 122 15.66 -76.96 12.89
C ALA A 122 16.63 -76.96 11.68
N PRO A 123 16.50 -76.08 10.67
CA PRO A 123 17.43 -76.04 9.54
C PRO A 123 18.89 -75.75 9.90
N LEU A 124 19.14 -75.09 11.04
CA LEU A 124 20.49 -74.73 11.49
C LEU A 124 21.16 -75.85 12.30
N ARG A 125 20.45 -76.93 12.63
CA ARG A 125 20.98 -78.04 13.45
C ARG A 125 22.15 -78.79 12.80
N THR A 126 22.35 -78.64 11.50
CA THR A 126 23.55 -79.16 10.79
C THR A 126 24.86 -78.56 11.30
N MET A 127 24.80 -77.45 12.05
CA MET A 127 25.96 -76.79 12.64
C MET A 127 26.33 -77.30 14.04
N LEU A 128 25.52 -78.17 14.65
CA LEU A 128 25.79 -78.70 15.99
C LEU A 128 27.17 -79.37 16.06
N GLY A 129 27.88 -79.15 17.16
CA GLY A 129 29.23 -79.68 17.39
C GLY A 129 30.35 -78.93 16.67
N GLN A 130 30.05 -77.89 15.89
CA GLN A 130 31.08 -77.07 15.24
C GLN A 130 31.56 -75.95 16.16
N HIS A 131 32.84 -75.58 16.03
CA HIS A 131 33.37 -74.35 16.63
C HIS A 131 32.84 -73.10 15.89
N LEU A 132 32.47 -72.09 16.69
CA LEU A 132 32.03 -70.78 16.22
C LEU A 132 33.17 -69.77 16.35
N GLU A 133 33.85 -69.52 15.23
CA GLU A 133 34.94 -68.53 15.12
C GLU A 133 34.47 -67.19 14.53
N THR A 134 33.20 -66.84 14.76
CA THR A 134 32.65 -65.57 14.28
C THR A 134 33.03 -64.41 15.20
N PRO A 135 33.12 -63.15 14.70
CA PRO A 135 33.46 -62.01 15.54
C PRO A 135 32.60 -61.89 16.80
N GLY A 136 31.27 -62.06 16.69
CA GLY A 136 30.38 -61.97 17.85
C GLY A 136 30.49 -63.15 18.83
N SER A 137 30.83 -64.36 18.37
CA SER A 137 31.04 -65.50 19.28
C SER A 137 32.36 -65.36 20.05
N LEU A 138 33.42 -64.92 19.37
CA LEU A 138 34.71 -64.63 20.00
C LEU A 138 34.59 -63.49 21.03
N GLU A 139 33.82 -62.45 20.71
CA GLU A 139 33.52 -61.36 21.63
C GLU A 139 32.78 -61.85 22.88
N ALA A 140 31.74 -62.68 22.72
CA ALA A 140 30.99 -63.25 23.84
C ALA A 140 31.86 -64.11 24.78
N LEU A 141 32.72 -64.97 24.22
CA LEU A 141 33.64 -65.84 24.98
C LEU A 141 34.71 -65.04 25.74
N ARG A 142 35.15 -63.91 25.17
CA ARG A 142 36.17 -63.04 25.76
C ARG A 142 35.60 -62.14 26.86
N GLU A 143 34.49 -61.46 26.56
CA GLU A 143 33.91 -60.44 27.44
C GLU A 143 33.14 -61.04 28.62
N ARG A 144 32.56 -62.23 28.47
CA ARG A 144 31.87 -63.00 29.53
C ARG A 144 30.84 -62.18 30.34
N ARG A 145 30.14 -61.29 29.66
CA ARG A 145 29.09 -60.42 30.21
C ARG A 145 27.94 -60.30 29.23
N ALA A 146 26.79 -59.83 29.72
CA ALA A 146 25.67 -59.45 28.87
C ALA A 146 26.14 -58.43 27.82
N LEU A 147 25.97 -58.75 26.54
CA LEU A 147 26.35 -57.84 25.47
C LEU A 147 25.52 -58.06 24.21
N ILE A 148 25.49 -57.03 23.38
CA ILE A 148 24.96 -57.04 22.03
C ILE A 148 26.15 -56.77 21.11
N SER A 149 26.48 -57.74 20.28
CA SER A 149 27.63 -57.68 19.37
C SER A 149 27.43 -56.63 18.28
N THR A 150 28.56 -56.19 17.71
CA THR A 150 28.55 -55.45 16.43
C THR A 150 28.05 -56.35 15.28
N PRO A 151 27.53 -55.80 14.18
CA PRO A 151 27.02 -56.60 13.07
C PRO A 151 28.14 -57.40 12.38
N PHE A 152 27.90 -58.69 12.18
CA PHE A 152 28.82 -59.57 11.45
C PHE A 152 28.07 -60.59 10.59
N ILE A 153 28.79 -61.24 9.66
CA ILE A 153 28.25 -62.34 8.88
C ILE A 153 28.38 -63.64 9.67
N SER A 154 27.25 -64.29 9.93
CA SER A 154 27.21 -65.57 10.62
C SER A 154 27.75 -66.71 9.76
N LYS A 155 28.04 -67.86 10.37
CA LYS A 155 28.43 -69.09 9.64
C LYS A 155 27.37 -69.57 8.66
N ALA A 156 26.11 -69.18 8.87
CA ALA A 156 24.98 -69.42 7.97
C ALA A 156 24.85 -68.36 6.85
N ASN A 157 25.87 -67.52 6.66
CA ASN A 157 25.91 -66.42 5.68
C ASN A 157 24.78 -65.38 5.82
N ASN A 158 24.31 -65.16 7.05
CA ASN A 158 23.35 -64.11 7.36
C ASN A 158 24.06 -62.93 8.02
N LEU A 159 23.69 -61.71 7.67
CA LEU A 159 24.13 -60.53 8.42
C LEU A 159 23.32 -60.44 9.71
N VAL A 160 24.00 -60.57 10.85
CA VAL A 160 23.36 -60.71 12.16
C VAL A 160 23.96 -59.78 13.20
N VAL A 161 23.13 -59.50 14.20
CA VAL A 161 23.53 -59.02 15.52
C VAL A 161 23.19 -60.11 16.51
N VAL A 162 24.11 -60.46 17.41
CA VAL A 162 23.88 -61.44 18.47
C VAL A 162 23.79 -60.73 19.81
N ALA A 163 22.71 -60.99 20.54
CA ALA A 163 22.62 -60.74 21.97
C ALA A 163 23.07 -62.01 22.71
N SER A 164 23.96 -61.87 23.69
CA SER A 164 24.52 -63.02 24.42
C SER A 164 24.52 -62.79 25.92
N GLN A 165 24.29 -63.88 26.66
CA GLN A 165 24.39 -63.92 28.12
C GLN A 165 25.33 -65.05 28.55
N PRO A 166 26.31 -64.79 29.42
CA PRO A 166 27.24 -65.79 29.90
C PRO A 166 26.53 -66.79 30.82
N ILE A 167 26.95 -68.05 30.76
CA ILE A 167 26.48 -69.12 31.62
C ILE A 167 27.60 -69.45 32.60
N PHE A 168 27.28 -69.39 33.90
CA PHE A 168 28.18 -69.74 34.98
C PHE A 168 27.64 -70.93 35.74
N ALA A 169 28.54 -71.79 36.21
CA ALA A 169 28.22 -72.81 37.20
C ALA A 169 27.94 -72.17 38.57
N LYS A 170 27.31 -72.92 39.48
CA LYS A 170 27.04 -72.46 40.86
C LYS A 170 28.30 -72.10 41.64
N ASP A 171 29.46 -72.64 41.25
CA ASP A 171 30.78 -72.36 41.82
C ASP A 171 31.47 -71.14 41.18
N GLY A 172 30.81 -70.47 40.23
CA GLY A 172 31.34 -69.29 39.52
C GLY A 172 32.21 -69.61 38.30
N ARG A 173 32.42 -70.90 37.94
CA ARG A 173 33.17 -71.24 36.72
C ARG A 173 32.37 -70.88 35.47
N TYR A 174 33.05 -70.29 34.48
CA TYR A 174 32.44 -69.99 33.18
C TYR A 174 32.24 -71.26 32.37
N LEU A 175 31.00 -71.53 31.96
CA LEU A 175 30.63 -72.72 31.21
C LEU A 175 30.39 -72.46 29.72
N GLY A 176 30.20 -71.20 29.32
CA GLY A 176 29.83 -70.83 27.95
C GLY A 176 28.84 -69.68 27.93
N TYR A 177 28.02 -69.58 26.89
CA TYR A 177 27.00 -68.55 26.77
C TYR A 177 25.77 -69.03 26.00
N VAL A 178 24.63 -68.40 26.29
CA VAL A 178 23.41 -68.51 25.48
C VAL A 178 23.29 -67.27 24.60
N GLY A 179 22.97 -67.48 23.33
CA GLY A 179 22.89 -66.44 22.33
C GLY A 179 21.55 -66.45 21.59
N GLY A 180 21.11 -65.25 21.21
CA GLY A 180 20.00 -65.05 20.28
C GLY A 180 20.47 -64.13 19.14
N SER A 181 20.26 -64.55 17.90
CA SER A 181 20.62 -63.75 16.72
C SER A 181 19.42 -63.02 16.14
N LEU A 182 19.63 -61.75 15.80
CA LEU A 182 18.74 -60.90 15.01
C LEU A 182 19.29 -60.81 13.58
N TYR A 183 18.50 -61.21 12.59
CA TYR A 183 18.89 -61.21 11.18
C TYR A 183 18.52 -59.89 10.53
N LEU A 184 19.51 -59.05 10.23
CA LEU A 184 19.27 -57.65 9.82
C LEU A 184 18.63 -57.52 8.43
N ARG A 185 18.85 -58.50 7.54
CA ARG A 185 18.29 -58.53 6.16
C ARG A 185 16.99 -59.34 6.03
N GLN A 186 16.51 -59.90 7.13
CA GLN A 186 15.26 -60.66 7.17
C GLN A 186 14.27 -59.95 8.09
N HIS A 187 13.02 -60.41 8.12
CA HIS A 187 12.02 -59.86 9.02
C HIS A 187 12.46 -60.05 10.48
N ASN A 188 12.59 -58.94 11.20
CA ASN A 188 12.96 -58.88 12.60
C ASN A 188 12.22 -57.72 13.27
N ILE A 189 12.49 -57.48 14.56
CA ILE A 189 11.86 -56.41 15.33
C ILE A 189 12.04 -55.02 14.72
N PHE A 190 13.17 -54.71 14.08
CA PHE A 190 13.39 -53.44 13.41
C PHE A 190 12.47 -53.30 12.20
N ASN A 191 12.24 -54.38 11.44
CA ASN A 191 11.27 -54.36 10.35
C ASN A 191 9.84 -54.15 10.86
N SER A 192 9.47 -54.70 12.02
CA SER A 192 8.13 -54.53 12.60
C SER A 192 7.93 -53.18 13.30
N LEU A 193 8.90 -52.71 14.10
CA LEU A 193 8.80 -51.45 14.85
C LEU A 193 9.11 -50.21 14.00
N LEU A 194 10.00 -50.34 13.01
CA LEU A 194 10.47 -49.20 12.21
C LEU A 194 9.92 -49.21 10.79
N GLY A 195 9.40 -50.34 10.31
CA GLY A 195 8.87 -50.49 8.95
C GLY A 195 7.38 -50.20 8.78
N GLU A 196 6.58 -50.13 9.85
CA GLU A 196 5.14 -49.83 9.77
C GLU A 196 4.81 -48.34 9.55
N HIS A 197 5.80 -47.45 9.55
CA HIS A 197 5.54 -46.05 9.24
C HIS A 197 5.28 -45.89 7.74
N PHE A 198 4.04 -45.50 7.38
CA PHE A 198 3.71 -45.15 6.01
C PHE A 198 4.52 -43.91 5.60
N TYR A 199 5.53 -44.13 4.76
CA TYR A 199 6.34 -43.09 4.14
C TYR A 199 5.53 -42.28 3.12
N GLN A 200 4.55 -41.49 3.58
CA GLN A 200 3.66 -40.74 2.69
C GLN A 200 4.38 -39.53 2.05
N ASP A 201 5.42 -39.02 2.71
CA ASP A 201 6.11 -37.77 2.34
C ASP A 201 7.63 -37.95 2.20
N GLY A 202 8.06 -39.09 1.65
CA GLY A 202 9.49 -39.39 1.44
C GLY A 202 10.33 -39.42 2.72
N SER A 203 9.68 -39.31 3.88
CA SER A 203 10.25 -39.54 5.19
C SER A 203 10.72 -40.97 5.27
N TYR A 204 11.80 -41.22 6.02
CA TYR A 204 12.19 -42.57 6.35
C TYR A 204 13.07 -42.64 7.58
N LEU A 205 13.14 -43.85 8.14
CA LEU A 205 13.96 -44.15 9.30
C LEU A 205 15.13 -45.05 8.93
N TYR A 206 16.23 -44.90 9.66
CA TYR A 206 17.33 -45.85 9.60
C TYR A 206 17.99 -45.96 10.96
N VAL A 207 18.63 -47.11 11.20
CA VAL A 207 19.37 -47.38 12.43
C VAL A 207 20.82 -47.60 12.08
N VAL A 208 21.71 -47.03 12.88
CA VAL A 208 23.16 -47.12 12.69
C VAL A 208 23.84 -47.54 13.99
N ASP A 209 24.87 -48.39 13.91
CA ASP A 209 25.69 -48.74 15.06
C ASP A 209 26.80 -47.69 15.34
N HIS A 210 27.57 -47.92 16.40
CA HIS A 210 28.71 -47.07 16.74
C HIS A 210 29.86 -47.13 15.71
N ASN A 211 29.88 -48.10 14.80
CA ASN A 211 30.87 -48.20 13.72
C ASN A 211 30.35 -47.58 12.41
N ARG A 212 29.25 -46.83 12.45
CA ARG A 212 28.61 -46.18 11.30
C ARG A 212 28.00 -47.18 10.30
N ARG A 213 27.75 -48.42 10.71
CA ARG A 213 27.09 -49.45 9.90
C ARG A 213 25.58 -49.37 10.02
N LEU A 214 24.88 -49.46 8.89
CA LEU A 214 23.42 -49.48 8.86
C LEU A 214 22.89 -50.83 9.34
N LEU A 215 22.11 -50.80 10.43
CA LEU A 215 21.40 -51.96 10.98
C LEU A 215 20.03 -52.14 10.35
N TYR A 216 19.39 -51.04 10.01
CA TYR A 216 18.09 -51.00 9.35
C TYR A 216 18.04 -49.82 8.38
N HIS A 217 17.46 -50.03 7.21
CA HIS A 217 17.19 -49.01 6.20
C HIS A 217 16.04 -49.52 5.29
N PRO A 218 15.16 -48.64 4.75
CA PRO A 218 14.05 -49.07 3.89
C PRO A 218 14.52 -49.77 2.62
N ASP A 219 15.63 -49.29 2.06
CA ASP A 219 16.38 -50.00 1.02
C ASP A 219 17.27 -51.08 1.66
N ALA A 220 16.90 -52.34 1.44
CA ALA A 220 17.53 -53.52 2.03
C ALA A 220 18.99 -53.72 1.58
N GLU A 221 19.37 -53.25 0.39
CA GLU A 221 20.74 -53.37 -0.14
C GLU A 221 21.74 -52.53 0.69
N ARG A 222 21.25 -51.47 1.35
CA ARG A 222 22.08 -50.61 2.21
C ARG A 222 22.34 -51.23 3.57
N VAL A 223 21.57 -52.23 4.00
CA VAL A 223 21.74 -52.85 5.32
C VAL A 223 23.08 -53.60 5.38
N GLY A 224 23.92 -53.21 6.35
CA GLY A 224 25.29 -53.67 6.54
C GLY A 224 26.37 -52.77 5.93
N THR A 225 26.00 -51.77 5.14
CA THR A 225 26.97 -50.80 4.59
C THR A 225 27.40 -49.78 5.62
N VAL A 226 28.64 -49.28 5.51
CA VAL A 226 29.17 -48.21 6.36
C VAL A 226 28.85 -46.87 5.72
N VAL A 227 28.23 -45.97 6.48
CA VAL A 227 27.95 -44.62 6.01
C VAL A 227 29.14 -43.72 6.34
N ASN A 228 29.90 -43.38 5.30
CA ASN A 228 30.93 -42.37 5.37
C ASN A 228 30.32 -40.99 5.07
N ASP A 229 30.89 -39.94 5.65
CA ASP A 229 30.54 -38.54 5.34
C ASP A 229 29.11 -38.10 5.65
N ASN A 230 28.54 -38.58 6.77
CA ASN A 230 27.28 -38.06 7.29
C ASN A 230 27.50 -37.29 8.61
N PRO A 231 27.31 -35.96 8.62
CA PRO A 231 27.59 -35.13 9.79
C PRO A 231 26.67 -35.43 10.98
N LEU A 232 25.46 -35.95 10.73
CA LEU A 232 24.54 -36.36 11.78
C LEU A 232 25.04 -37.64 12.47
N ILE A 233 25.54 -38.61 11.71
CA ILE A 233 26.04 -39.87 12.26
C ILE A 233 27.28 -39.63 13.14
N ASN A 234 28.15 -38.69 12.76
CA ASN A 234 29.31 -38.33 13.58
C ASN A 234 28.93 -37.72 14.95
N GLN A 235 27.74 -37.12 15.07
CA GLN A 235 27.25 -36.56 16.33
C GLN A 235 26.60 -37.60 17.24
N LEU A 236 26.20 -38.76 16.73
CA LEU A 236 25.60 -39.83 17.53
C LEU A 236 26.54 -40.33 18.65
N HIS A 237 27.85 -40.28 18.41
CA HIS A 237 28.84 -40.64 19.43
C HIS A 237 28.95 -39.62 20.55
N GLN A 238 28.59 -38.36 20.30
CA GLN A 238 28.80 -37.25 21.22
C GLN A 238 27.51 -36.84 21.95
N LYS A 239 26.35 -37.04 21.33
CA LYS A 239 25.05 -36.61 21.85
C LYS A 239 24.06 -37.76 21.90
N ARG A 240 23.31 -37.85 23.01
CA ARG A 240 22.25 -38.85 23.18
C ARG A 240 21.04 -38.63 22.26
N SER A 241 20.78 -37.39 21.89
CA SER A 241 19.71 -37.02 20.95
C SER A 241 19.94 -35.62 20.40
N GLY A 242 19.28 -35.30 19.29
CA GLY A 242 19.37 -33.98 18.67
C GLY A 242 18.65 -33.86 17.34
N THR A 243 18.67 -32.65 16.80
CA THR A 243 18.10 -32.33 15.49
C THR A 243 19.15 -31.72 14.59
N GLN A 244 19.04 -31.96 13.30
CA GLN A 244 19.94 -31.37 12.31
C GLN A 244 19.32 -31.32 10.92
N GLN A 245 19.58 -30.23 10.21
CA GLN A 245 19.44 -30.18 8.76
C GLN A 245 20.78 -30.55 8.12
N PHE A 246 20.76 -31.50 7.18
CA PHE A 246 21.97 -31.95 6.50
C PHE A 246 21.65 -32.48 5.10
N THR A 247 22.68 -32.70 4.29
CA THR A 247 22.52 -33.32 2.98
C THR A 247 22.85 -34.80 3.09
N ASN A 248 21.95 -35.67 2.64
CA ASN A 248 22.16 -37.12 2.70
C ASN A 248 23.13 -37.60 1.59
N SER A 249 23.45 -38.90 1.61
CA SER A 249 24.32 -39.56 0.62
C SER A 249 23.80 -39.51 -0.82
N LEU A 250 22.55 -39.07 -1.04
CA LEU A 250 21.93 -38.91 -2.36
C LEU A 250 21.89 -37.43 -2.81
N GLY A 251 22.54 -36.52 -2.07
CA GLY A 251 22.54 -35.10 -2.40
C GLY A 251 21.23 -34.36 -2.09
N LYS A 252 20.31 -34.97 -1.32
CA LYS A 252 19.04 -34.35 -0.94
C LYS A 252 19.17 -33.68 0.43
N GLU A 253 18.68 -32.45 0.55
CA GLU A 253 18.55 -31.78 1.85
C GLU A 253 17.47 -32.44 2.68
N MET A 254 17.85 -32.81 3.90
CA MET A 254 17.01 -33.52 4.87
C MET A 254 16.92 -32.72 6.16
N VAL A 255 15.76 -32.82 6.81
CA VAL A 255 15.56 -32.41 8.20
C VAL A 255 15.39 -33.67 9.03
N ALA A 256 16.22 -33.83 10.06
CA ALA A 256 16.29 -35.07 10.82
C ALA A 256 16.35 -34.84 12.32
N GLY A 257 15.78 -35.80 13.03
CA GLY A 257 15.92 -35.97 14.47
C GLY A 257 16.53 -37.34 14.75
N PHE A 258 17.35 -37.40 15.78
CA PHE A 258 18.03 -38.64 16.17
C PHE A 258 18.02 -38.85 17.67
N ALA A 259 18.09 -40.12 18.07
CA ALA A 259 18.27 -40.53 19.44
C ALA A 259 19.07 -41.84 19.53
N THR A 260 19.83 -42.00 20.59
CA THR A 260 20.66 -43.19 20.84
C THR A 260 19.97 -44.15 21.81
N VAL A 261 20.06 -45.44 21.52
CA VAL A 261 19.64 -46.55 22.38
C VAL A 261 20.76 -46.83 23.40
N PRO A 262 20.57 -46.59 24.70
CA PRO A 262 21.64 -46.65 25.70
C PRO A 262 22.38 -47.99 25.79
N ILE A 263 21.68 -49.13 25.78
CA ILE A 263 22.31 -50.45 26.01
C ILE A 263 23.23 -50.90 24.87
N SER A 264 22.89 -50.52 23.64
CA SER A 264 23.61 -50.94 22.43
C SER A 264 24.44 -49.84 21.79
N GLY A 265 24.20 -48.58 22.15
CA GLY A 265 24.80 -47.41 21.51
C GLY A 265 24.30 -47.16 20.09
N TRP A 266 23.19 -47.78 19.67
CA TRP A 266 22.66 -47.60 18.32
C TRP A 266 21.97 -46.25 18.17
N GLY A 267 22.21 -45.56 17.06
CA GLY A 267 21.50 -44.35 16.70
C GLY A 267 20.28 -44.66 15.83
N ILE A 268 19.11 -44.21 16.27
CA ILE A 268 17.90 -44.20 15.45
C ILE A 268 17.73 -42.80 14.88
N VAL A 269 17.59 -42.72 13.56
CA VAL A 269 17.42 -41.45 12.84
C VAL A 269 16.11 -41.46 12.09
N ALA A 270 15.27 -40.49 12.38
CA ALA A 270 14.06 -40.18 11.61
C ALA A 270 14.34 -38.93 10.78
N GLN A 271 14.11 -39.01 9.47
CA GLN A 271 14.38 -37.89 8.58
C GLN A 271 13.34 -37.76 7.48
N GLN A 272 13.23 -36.55 6.92
CA GLN A 272 12.42 -36.29 5.74
C GLN A 272 13.04 -35.23 4.82
N PRO A 273 12.73 -35.23 3.51
CA PRO A 273 13.28 -34.27 2.57
C PRO A 273 12.76 -32.86 2.85
N LEU A 274 13.65 -31.88 2.96
CA LEU A 274 13.29 -30.48 3.21
C LEU A 274 12.30 -29.96 2.16
N ALA A 275 12.53 -30.30 0.90
CA ALA A 275 11.69 -29.88 -0.22
C ALA A 275 10.23 -30.30 -0.03
N GLN A 276 9.97 -31.48 0.54
CA GLN A 276 8.63 -32.00 0.79
C GLN A 276 8.02 -31.39 2.07
N THR A 277 8.83 -31.14 3.11
CA THR A 277 8.40 -30.41 4.31
C THR A 277 7.88 -29.00 4.00
N VAL A 278 8.52 -28.30 3.06
CA VAL A 278 8.12 -26.93 2.68
C VAL A 278 7.11 -26.90 1.52
N GLN A 279 6.86 -28.02 0.84
CA GLN A 279 5.95 -28.05 -0.31
C GLN A 279 4.50 -27.62 0.00
N PRO A 280 3.89 -28.01 1.15
CA PRO A 280 2.55 -27.54 1.53
C PRO A 280 2.44 -26.00 1.58
N SER A 281 3.54 -25.29 1.87
CA SER A 281 3.55 -23.83 1.92
C SER A 281 3.20 -23.17 0.58
N GLN A 282 3.47 -23.83 -0.56
CA GLN A 282 3.18 -23.26 -1.88
C GLN A 282 1.67 -23.13 -2.15
N ARG A 283 0.87 -24.09 -1.68
CA ARG A 283 -0.60 -24.02 -1.81
C ARG A 283 -1.19 -22.96 -0.87
N LEU A 284 -0.68 -22.87 0.35
CA LEU A 284 -1.08 -21.83 1.30
C LEU A 284 -0.77 -20.43 0.75
N ILE A 285 0.41 -20.25 0.17
CA ILE A 285 0.81 -19.03 -0.54
C ILE A 285 -0.19 -18.67 -1.64
N LEU A 286 -0.55 -19.60 -2.52
CA LEU A 286 -1.48 -19.35 -3.62
C LEU A 286 -2.87 -18.94 -3.09
N ASN A 287 -3.33 -19.57 -2.00
CA ASN A 287 -4.57 -19.18 -1.34
C ASN A 287 -4.50 -17.77 -0.73
N VAL A 288 -3.40 -17.44 -0.05
CA VAL A 288 -3.18 -16.11 0.53
C VAL A 288 -3.13 -15.04 -0.57
N VAL A 289 -2.44 -15.30 -1.68
CA VAL A 289 -2.41 -14.41 -2.85
C VAL A 289 -3.82 -14.27 -3.44
N GLY A 290 -4.55 -15.37 -3.59
CA GLY A 290 -5.92 -15.38 -4.10
C GLY A 290 -6.90 -14.54 -3.28
N ILE A 291 -6.72 -14.47 -1.95
CA ILE A 291 -7.53 -13.61 -1.06
C ILE A 291 -7.02 -12.17 -1.05
N SER A 292 -5.69 -11.98 -1.10
CA SER A 292 -5.07 -10.65 -0.97
C SER A 292 -5.26 -9.79 -2.21
N VAL A 293 -5.26 -10.36 -3.42
CA VAL A 293 -5.39 -9.61 -4.68
C VAL A 293 -6.74 -8.90 -4.79
N PRO A 294 -7.90 -9.55 -4.60
CA PRO A 294 -9.20 -8.87 -4.62
C PRO A 294 -9.28 -7.76 -3.56
N LEU A 295 -8.77 -8.01 -2.35
CA LEU A 295 -8.77 -7.02 -1.27
C LEU A 295 -7.88 -5.80 -1.63
N ALA A 296 -6.71 -6.04 -2.21
CA ALA A 296 -5.81 -4.99 -2.69
C ALA A 296 -6.43 -4.17 -3.83
N LEU A 297 -7.17 -4.82 -4.75
CA LEU A 297 -7.91 -4.14 -5.82
C LEU A 297 -9.04 -3.26 -5.24
N LEU A 298 -9.83 -3.79 -4.30
CA LEU A 298 -10.87 -3.02 -3.62
C LEU A 298 -10.27 -1.83 -2.84
N GLY A 299 -9.19 -2.05 -2.11
CA GLY A 299 -8.45 -0.99 -1.42
C GLY A 299 -7.88 0.05 -2.39
N GLY A 300 -7.33 -0.38 -3.53
CA GLY A 300 -6.85 0.49 -4.60
C GLY A 300 -7.96 1.34 -5.23
N LEU A 301 -9.13 0.75 -5.47
CA LEU A 301 -10.32 1.48 -5.95
C LEU A 301 -10.82 2.50 -4.91
N ALA A 302 -10.84 2.14 -3.64
CA ALA A 302 -11.20 3.05 -2.55
C ALA A 302 -10.20 4.21 -2.43
N LEU A 303 -8.89 3.94 -2.48
CA LEU A 303 -7.84 4.96 -2.52
C LEU A 303 -7.98 5.87 -3.74
N TRP A 304 -8.31 5.31 -4.90
CA TRP A 304 -8.53 6.09 -6.11
C TRP A 304 -9.74 7.00 -6.01
N TRP A 305 -10.85 6.48 -5.48
CA TRP A 305 -12.05 7.25 -5.20
C TRP A 305 -11.79 8.37 -4.18
N LEU A 306 -11.07 8.09 -3.09
CA LEU A 306 -10.68 9.09 -2.09
C LEU A 306 -9.76 10.16 -2.66
N ALA A 307 -8.75 9.78 -3.46
CA ALA A 307 -7.87 10.74 -4.11
C ALA A 307 -8.67 11.67 -5.04
N LEU A 308 -9.68 11.15 -5.73
CA LEU A 308 -10.59 11.95 -6.55
C LEU A 308 -11.45 12.91 -5.72
N THR A 309 -12.04 12.45 -4.62
CA THR A 309 -12.92 13.29 -3.78
C THR A 309 -12.15 14.39 -3.06
N ILE A 310 -10.91 14.13 -2.63
CA ILE A 310 -10.03 15.11 -2.00
C ILE A 310 -9.51 16.13 -3.02
N THR A 311 -9.05 15.73 -4.20
CA THR A 311 -8.41 16.67 -5.13
C THR A 311 -9.38 17.50 -5.97
N ARG A 312 -10.63 17.04 -6.18
CA ARG A 312 -11.63 17.73 -7.00
C ARG A 312 -11.89 19.20 -6.60
N PRO A 313 -12.18 19.55 -5.33
CA PRO A 313 -12.43 20.94 -4.94
C PRO A 313 -11.25 21.87 -5.22
N LEU A 314 -10.01 21.46 -4.93
CA LEU A 314 -8.81 22.25 -5.22
C LEU A 314 -8.62 22.47 -6.71
N TRP A 315 -8.84 21.44 -7.52
CA TRP A 315 -8.72 21.56 -8.97
C TRP A 315 -9.79 22.51 -9.55
N GLN A 316 -11.04 22.43 -9.06
CA GLN A 316 -12.12 23.34 -9.46
C GLN A 316 -11.83 24.80 -9.08
N LEU A 317 -11.31 25.05 -7.87
CA LEU A 317 -10.90 26.39 -7.44
C LEU A 317 -9.71 26.92 -8.26
N ALA A 318 -8.70 26.09 -8.50
CA ALA A 318 -7.54 26.46 -9.32
C ALA A 318 -7.90 26.67 -10.81
N ALA A 319 -8.89 25.94 -11.32
CA ALA A 319 -9.43 26.16 -12.67
C ALA A 319 -10.23 27.47 -12.73
N GLY A 320 -11.10 27.73 -11.74
CA GLY A 320 -11.85 28.99 -11.63
C GLY A 320 -10.93 30.21 -11.51
N ALA A 321 -9.85 30.11 -10.74
CA ALA A 321 -8.85 31.18 -10.62
C ALA A 321 -8.11 31.48 -11.94
N ARG A 322 -8.03 30.52 -12.88
CA ARG A 322 -7.41 30.75 -14.20
C ARG A 322 -8.33 31.46 -15.19
N SER A 323 -9.63 31.51 -14.93
CA SER A 323 -10.63 32.14 -15.80
C SER A 323 -11.32 33.34 -15.14
N LEU A 324 -10.58 34.12 -14.35
CA LEU A 324 -11.08 35.29 -13.61
C LEU A 324 -11.70 36.38 -14.51
N ASP A 325 -11.44 36.33 -15.81
CA ASP A 325 -11.92 37.26 -16.84
C ASP A 325 -13.36 36.98 -17.30
N LYS A 326 -13.93 35.81 -17.00
CA LYS A 326 -15.28 35.43 -17.43
C LYS A 326 -16.34 35.81 -16.40
N ALA A 327 -17.46 36.37 -16.87
CA ALA A 327 -18.58 36.80 -16.03
C ALA A 327 -19.15 35.69 -15.12
N ASP A 328 -19.12 34.43 -15.59
CA ASP A 328 -19.65 33.26 -14.88
C ASP A 328 -18.69 32.68 -13.81
N THR A 329 -17.48 33.23 -13.67
CA THR A 329 -16.47 32.66 -12.77
C THR A 329 -16.81 32.84 -11.28
N HIS A 330 -17.49 33.92 -10.91
CA HIS A 330 -17.93 34.15 -9.53
C HIS A 330 -18.91 33.06 -9.07
N GLU A 331 -19.95 32.76 -9.86
CA GLU A 331 -20.94 31.73 -9.55
C GLU A 331 -20.32 30.33 -9.52
N ARG A 332 -19.43 30.03 -10.46
CA ARG A 332 -18.70 28.74 -10.49
C ARG A 332 -17.88 28.50 -9.24
N ILE A 333 -17.15 29.50 -8.75
CA ILE A 333 -16.36 29.39 -7.51
C ILE A 333 -17.29 29.22 -6.31
N HIS A 334 -18.42 29.95 -6.27
CA HIS A 334 -19.44 29.79 -5.24
C HIS A 334 -20.05 28.38 -5.20
N ALA A 335 -20.26 27.74 -6.36
CA ALA A 335 -20.82 26.40 -6.47
C ALA A 335 -19.86 25.28 -6.02
N VAL A 336 -18.55 25.55 -5.90
CA VAL A 336 -17.58 24.53 -5.46
C VAL A 336 -17.86 24.10 -4.01
N ARG A 337 -18.10 22.81 -3.82
CA ARG A 337 -18.31 22.18 -2.50
C ARG A 337 -16.95 21.90 -1.83
N ALA A 338 -16.47 22.87 -1.06
CA ALA A 338 -15.26 22.76 -0.27
C ALA A 338 -15.52 22.07 1.09
N TRP A 339 -15.41 20.75 1.11
CA TRP A 339 -15.82 19.92 2.26
C TRP A 339 -14.75 19.76 3.34
N TYR A 340 -13.50 20.13 3.07
CA TYR A 340 -12.38 20.12 4.02
C TYR A 340 -11.76 21.51 4.15
N PHE A 341 -10.98 21.67 5.21
CA PHE A 341 -10.48 22.96 5.69
C PHE A 341 -9.71 23.75 4.62
N GLU A 342 -8.69 23.16 4.01
CA GLU A 342 -7.80 23.84 3.06
C GLU A 342 -8.56 24.31 1.80
N ALA A 343 -9.48 23.50 1.28
CA ALA A 343 -10.33 23.91 0.17
C ALA A 343 -11.29 25.04 0.55
N ALA A 344 -11.81 25.03 1.79
CA ALA A 344 -12.75 26.04 2.26
C ALA A 344 -12.04 27.38 2.49
N GLU A 345 -10.83 27.35 3.03
CA GLU A 345 -9.97 28.52 3.21
C GLU A 345 -9.59 29.12 1.85
N LEU A 346 -9.14 28.29 0.90
CA LEU A 346 -8.82 28.75 -0.45
C LEU A 346 -10.03 29.37 -1.17
N LYS A 347 -11.21 28.75 -1.04
CA LYS A 347 -12.45 29.31 -1.59
C LYS A 347 -12.76 30.69 -1.00
N ARG A 348 -12.67 30.85 0.32
CA ARG A 348 -12.92 32.13 1.00
C ARG A 348 -11.94 33.20 0.55
N ALA A 349 -10.65 32.89 0.52
CA ALA A 349 -9.62 33.82 0.08
C ALA A 349 -9.82 34.27 -1.38
N LEU A 350 -10.16 33.33 -2.27
CA LEU A 350 -10.40 33.62 -3.68
C LEU A 350 -11.64 34.51 -3.89
N LEU A 351 -12.74 34.22 -3.19
CA LEU A 351 -13.96 35.03 -3.26
C LEU A 351 -13.75 36.43 -2.70
N PHE A 352 -13.04 36.55 -1.57
CA PHE A 352 -12.67 37.84 -0.99
C PHE A 352 -11.84 38.67 -1.98
N GLY A 353 -10.83 38.05 -2.60
CA GLY A 353 -10.00 38.70 -3.62
C GLY A 353 -10.81 39.17 -4.83
N LEU A 354 -11.76 38.36 -5.31
CA LEU A 354 -12.59 38.73 -6.45
C LEU A 354 -13.49 39.94 -6.14
N ASN A 355 -14.14 39.95 -4.96
CA ASN A 355 -15.00 41.06 -4.55
C ASN A 355 -14.20 42.37 -4.48
N LEU A 356 -12.99 42.32 -3.93
CA LEU A 356 -12.10 43.48 -3.87
C LEU A 356 -11.70 43.99 -5.26
N LEU A 357 -11.40 43.07 -6.19
CA LEU A 357 -11.08 43.43 -7.58
C LEU A 357 -12.28 44.07 -8.28
N GLN A 358 -13.48 43.51 -8.14
CA GLN A 358 -14.71 44.06 -8.71
C GLN A 358 -15.01 45.46 -8.16
N GLU A 359 -14.86 45.67 -6.86
CA GLU A 359 -15.06 46.99 -6.25
C GLU A 359 -14.07 48.02 -6.81
N ARG A 360 -12.80 47.63 -6.96
CA ARG A 360 -11.75 48.51 -7.50
C ARG A 360 -11.99 48.86 -8.97
N ILE A 361 -12.39 47.89 -9.78
CA ILE A 361 -12.80 48.11 -11.18
C ILE A 361 -14.01 49.06 -11.25
N GLY A 362 -15.01 48.85 -10.39
CA GLY A 362 -16.21 49.70 -10.34
C GLY A 362 -15.92 51.15 -9.90
N ARG A 363 -14.92 51.38 -9.04
CA ARG A 363 -14.46 52.74 -8.71
C ARG A 363 -13.71 53.38 -9.88
N LEU A 364 -12.75 52.67 -10.48
CA LEU A 364 -12.00 53.17 -11.65
C LEU A 364 -12.92 53.52 -12.83
N ASN A 365 -13.95 52.72 -13.10
CA ASN A 365 -14.91 53.02 -14.16
C ASN A 365 -15.69 54.32 -13.89
N ARG A 366 -16.06 54.60 -12.63
CA ARG A 366 -16.73 55.86 -12.26
C ARG A 366 -15.81 57.06 -12.43
N ASP A 367 -14.57 56.96 -11.95
CA ASP A 367 -13.58 58.04 -12.06
C ASP A 367 -13.23 58.38 -13.52
N VAL A 368 -13.34 57.41 -14.44
CA VAL A 368 -13.11 57.62 -15.88
C VAL A 368 -14.29 58.32 -16.58
N GLN A 369 -15.50 58.28 -16.02
CA GLN A 369 -16.73 58.74 -16.66
C GLN A 369 -17.28 60.08 -16.10
N THR A 370 -16.76 60.58 -14.98
CA THR A 370 -17.18 61.87 -14.42
C THR A 370 -16.16 62.98 -14.70
N ASP A 371 -16.62 64.23 -14.74
CA ASP A 371 -15.77 65.42 -14.72
C ASP A 371 -15.33 65.71 -13.28
N PRO A 372 -14.02 65.77 -12.99
CA PRO A 372 -13.52 65.88 -11.63
C PRO A 372 -13.84 67.22 -10.96
N LEU A 373 -14.16 68.28 -11.73
CA LEU A 373 -14.44 69.59 -11.17
C LEU A 373 -15.90 69.74 -10.74
N THR A 374 -16.83 69.26 -11.57
CA THR A 374 -18.28 69.47 -11.39
C THR A 374 -19.02 68.22 -10.89
N GLY A 375 -18.41 67.03 -11.03
CA GLY A 375 -19.04 65.74 -10.74
C GLY A 375 -20.18 65.39 -11.68
N LEU A 376 -20.35 66.10 -12.80
CA LEU A 376 -21.25 65.72 -13.89
C LEU A 376 -20.59 64.63 -14.76
N GLY A 377 -21.32 64.05 -15.71
CA GLY A 377 -20.71 63.17 -16.71
C GLY A 377 -19.67 63.92 -17.54
N ASN A 378 -18.55 63.29 -17.89
CA ASN A 378 -17.61 63.86 -18.84
C ASN A 378 -17.99 63.48 -20.29
N ARG A 379 -17.20 63.92 -21.27
CA ARG A 379 -17.42 63.58 -22.69
C ARG A 379 -17.57 62.08 -22.95
N ARG A 380 -16.83 61.21 -22.25
CA ARG A 380 -16.95 59.75 -22.41
C ARG A 380 -18.29 59.21 -21.90
N HIS A 381 -18.80 59.76 -20.80
CA HIS A 381 -20.12 59.40 -20.31
C HIS A 381 -21.22 59.83 -21.28
N LEU A 382 -21.09 61.02 -21.87
CA LEU A 382 -22.00 61.48 -22.93
C LEU A 382 -22.02 60.50 -24.11
N ASP A 383 -20.85 60.16 -24.66
CA ASP A 383 -20.76 59.28 -25.82
C ASP A 383 -21.36 57.89 -25.52
N LEU A 384 -21.17 57.38 -24.28
CA LEU A 384 -21.79 56.15 -23.80
C LEU A 384 -23.32 56.27 -23.70
N SER A 385 -23.83 57.33 -23.09
CA SER A 385 -25.27 57.56 -22.93
C SER A 385 -25.97 57.72 -24.28
N LEU A 386 -25.36 58.42 -25.25
CA LEU A 386 -25.86 58.51 -26.61
C LEU A 386 -25.91 57.15 -27.29
N SER A 387 -24.85 56.35 -27.16
CA SER A 387 -24.80 54.99 -27.73
C SER A 387 -25.91 54.09 -27.15
N LEU A 388 -26.21 54.22 -25.86
CA LEU A 388 -27.30 53.48 -25.20
C LEU A 388 -28.67 53.92 -25.72
N LEU A 389 -28.92 55.23 -25.78
CA LEU A 389 -30.19 55.77 -26.30
C LEU A 389 -30.43 55.38 -27.77
N GLN A 390 -29.38 55.35 -28.59
CA GLN A 390 -29.45 54.84 -29.97
C GLN A 390 -29.76 53.33 -30.02
N ALA A 391 -29.10 52.53 -29.20
CA ALA A 391 -29.31 51.09 -29.17
C ALA A 391 -30.75 50.72 -28.77
N ASP A 392 -31.34 51.48 -27.85
CA ASP A 392 -32.71 51.33 -27.39
C ASP A 392 -33.75 52.02 -28.29
N ASN A 393 -33.30 52.67 -29.37
CA ASN A 393 -34.08 53.48 -30.31
C ASN A 393 -35.00 54.50 -29.62
N TRP A 394 -34.48 55.13 -28.56
CA TRP A 394 -35.25 56.03 -27.70
C TRP A 394 -35.13 57.47 -28.22
N SER A 395 -36.25 58.18 -28.41
CA SER A 395 -36.22 59.62 -28.71
C SER A 395 -35.67 60.42 -27.53
N PHE A 396 -34.94 61.50 -27.80
CA PHE A 396 -34.38 62.37 -26.77
C PHE A 396 -34.21 63.81 -27.28
N CYS A 397 -34.15 64.76 -26.36
CA CYS A 397 -33.70 66.11 -26.66
C CYS A 397 -32.28 66.34 -26.15
N VAL A 398 -31.50 67.09 -26.93
CA VAL A 398 -30.20 67.62 -26.54
C VAL A 398 -30.35 69.10 -26.27
N ILE A 399 -29.79 69.56 -25.15
CA ILE A 399 -29.58 70.98 -24.88
C ILE A 399 -28.09 71.20 -24.69
N VAL A 400 -27.48 72.02 -25.55
CA VAL A 400 -26.10 72.49 -25.38
C VAL A 400 -26.16 73.89 -24.77
N LEU A 401 -25.36 74.13 -23.74
CA LEU A 401 -25.28 75.43 -23.09
C LEU A 401 -23.84 75.88 -22.87
N ASP A 402 -23.67 77.19 -22.84
CA ASP A 402 -22.40 77.85 -22.66
C ASP A 402 -22.57 79.09 -21.77
N ILE A 403 -21.57 79.33 -20.92
CA ILE A 403 -21.57 80.47 -20.01
C ILE A 403 -21.16 81.74 -20.76
N ASP A 404 -22.06 82.71 -20.77
CA ASP A 404 -21.83 83.97 -21.46
C ASP A 404 -20.64 84.71 -20.85
N HIS A 405 -19.67 85.08 -21.68
CA HIS A 405 -18.49 85.85 -21.27
C HIS A 405 -17.62 85.17 -20.19
N PHE A 406 -17.61 83.84 -20.10
CA PHE A 406 -16.83 83.13 -19.06
C PHE A 406 -15.33 83.41 -19.11
N LYS A 407 -14.74 83.58 -20.30
CA LYS A 407 -13.35 84.08 -20.40
C LYS A 407 -13.12 85.39 -19.65
N ARG A 408 -14.07 86.33 -19.69
CA ARG A 408 -13.98 87.60 -18.95
C ARG A 408 -14.06 87.38 -17.44
N ILE A 409 -14.84 86.40 -16.98
CA ILE A 409 -14.89 86.02 -15.56
C ILE A 409 -13.52 85.51 -15.11
N ASN A 410 -12.91 84.61 -15.89
CA ASN A 410 -11.56 84.11 -15.61
C ASN A 410 -10.51 85.22 -15.63
N ASP A 411 -10.56 86.11 -16.63
CA ASP A 411 -9.60 87.21 -16.77
C ASP A 411 -9.71 88.24 -15.64
N GLN A 412 -10.91 88.44 -15.07
CA GLN A 412 -11.18 89.44 -14.02
C GLN A 412 -11.02 88.90 -12.59
N HIS A 413 -11.37 87.63 -12.37
CA HIS A 413 -11.45 87.04 -11.03
C HIS A 413 -10.49 85.87 -10.82
N GLY A 414 -9.79 85.41 -11.86
CA GLY A 414 -8.91 84.26 -11.81
C GLY A 414 -9.66 82.94 -11.97
N HIS A 415 -8.90 81.89 -12.33
CA HIS A 415 -9.44 80.57 -12.65
C HIS A 415 -10.15 79.89 -11.48
N ASP A 416 -9.70 80.09 -10.23
CA ASP A 416 -10.35 79.49 -9.06
C ASP A 416 -11.81 79.97 -8.90
N ILE A 417 -12.09 81.23 -9.23
CA ILE A 417 -13.45 81.80 -9.20
C ILE A 417 -14.25 81.32 -10.41
N GLY A 418 -13.62 81.15 -11.58
CA GLY A 418 -14.25 80.48 -12.72
C GLY A 418 -14.67 79.05 -12.40
N ASP A 419 -13.83 78.29 -11.72
CA ASP A 419 -14.11 76.93 -11.25
C ASP A 419 -15.28 76.89 -10.26
N HIS A 420 -15.38 77.89 -9.38
CA HIS A 420 -16.55 78.05 -8.50
C HIS A 420 -17.83 78.28 -9.30
N VAL A 421 -17.80 79.14 -10.32
CA VAL A 421 -18.96 79.38 -11.22
C VAL A 421 -19.37 78.09 -11.92
N LEU A 422 -18.42 77.27 -12.40
CA LEU A 422 -18.70 75.98 -13.03
C LEU A 422 -19.36 74.98 -12.07
N ARG A 423 -18.91 74.91 -10.81
CA ARG A 423 -19.52 74.06 -9.77
C ARG A 423 -20.93 74.51 -9.44
N SER A 424 -21.13 75.81 -9.22
CA SER A 424 -22.46 76.36 -8.94
C SER A 424 -23.43 76.13 -10.10
N LEU A 425 -22.97 76.30 -11.35
CA LEU A 425 -23.80 75.98 -12.51
C LEU A 425 -24.20 74.49 -12.55
N ALA A 426 -23.25 73.58 -12.29
CA ALA A 426 -23.53 72.16 -12.25
C ALA A 426 -24.56 71.78 -11.16
N GLU A 427 -24.53 72.45 -10.00
CA GLU A 427 -25.54 72.28 -8.95
C GLU A 427 -26.91 72.79 -9.39
N LEU A 428 -26.97 73.96 -10.04
CA LEU A 428 -28.22 74.50 -10.59
C LEU A 428 -28.79 73.62 -11.72
N MET A 429 -27.94 73.01 -12.53
CA MET A 429 -28.37 72.02 -13.53
C MET A 429 -29.03 70.81 -12.87
N ARG A 430 -28.45 70.29 -11.78
CA ARG A 430 -29.02 69.15 -11.03
C ARG A 430 -30.38 69.47 -10.44
N THR A 431 -30.60 70.68 -9.92
CA THR A 431 -31.91 71.06 -9.34
C THR A 431 -32.98 71.28 -10.41
N CYS A 432 -32.58 71.59 -11.65
CA CYS A 432 -33.49 71.81 -12.77
C CYS A 432 -33.87 70.54 -13.54
N CYS A 433 -33.19 69.42 -13.30
CA CYS A 433 -33.37 68.19 -14.07
C CYS A 433 -33.95 67.07 -13.20
N ARG A 434 -34.63 66.13 -13.85
CA ARG A 434 -35.25 64.97 -13.18
C ARG A 434 -34.27 63.81 -13.11
N GLU A 435 -34.60 62.85 -12.25
CA GLU A 435 -33.92 61.56 -12.21
C GLU A 435 -34.06 60.85 -13.58
N GLY A 436 -32.93 60.57 -14.24
CA GLY A 436 -32.87 60.00 -15.58
C GLY A 436 -32.36 60.95 -16.68
N ASP A 437 -32.30 62.25 -16.43
CA ASP A 437 -31.65 63.20 -17.35
C ASP A 437 -30.12 63.07 -17.23
N VAL A 438 -29.40 63.11 -18.36
CA VAL A 438 -27.92 63.00 -18.38
C VAL A 438 -27.31 64.39 -18.47
N LEU A 439 -26.57 64.76 -17.44
CA LEU A 439 -25.89 66.05 -17.35
C LEU A 439 -24.39 65.85 -17.57
N CYS A 440 -23.83 66.55 -18.54
CA CYS A 440 -22.43 66.42 -18.92
C CYS A 440 -21.72 67.78 -19.00
N ARG A 441 -20.43 67.79 -18.63
CA ARG A 441 -19.50 68.85 -19.00
C ARG A 441 -18.62 68.33 -20.13
N ILE A 442 -18.73 68.95 -21.31
CA ILE A 442 -18.07 68.49 -22.54
C ILE A 442 -16.83 69.30 -22.90
N GLY A 443 -16.73 70.54 -22.40
CA GLY A 443 -15.62 71.45 -22.63
C GLY A 443 -15.27 72.29 -21.40
N GLY A 444 -14.48 73.34 -21.60
CA GLY A 444 -14.06 74.24 -20.51
C GLY A 444 -15.25 74.95 -19.85
N GLU A 445 -16.10 75.57 -20.67
CA GLU A 445 -17.29 76.35 -20.27
C GLU A 445 -18.60 75.80 -20.87
N GLU A 446 -18.51 74.64 -21.53
CA GLU A 446 -19.59 74.02 -22.30
C GLU A 446 -20.19 72.83 -21.55
N PHE A 447 -21.51 72.86 -21.40
CA PHE A 447 -22.28 71.78 -20.78
C PHE A 447 -23.35 71.29 -21.73
N LEU A 448 -23.80 70.06 -21.47
CA LEU A 448 -24.78 69.39 -22.30
C LEU A 448 -25.75 68.63 -21.41
N MET A 449 -27.03 68.69 -21.76
CA MET A 449 -28.11 67.93 -21.12
C MET A 449 -28.77 67.03 -22.16
N LEU A 450 -28.85 65.73 -21.88
CA LEU A 450 -29.71 64.81 -22.63
C LEU A 450 -30.97 64.55 -21.81
N LEU A 451 -32.12 64.73 -22.46
CA LEU A 451 -33.44 64.53 -21.86
C LEU A 451 -34.15 63.38 -22.61
N PRO A 452 -34.00 62.12 -22.16
CA PRO A 452 -34.66 60.98 -22.77
C PRO A 452 -36.19 61.10 -22.73
N GLY A 453 -36.85 60.83 -23.86
CA GLY A 453 -38.30 60.87 -24.02
C GLY A 453 -38.94 62.26 -23.89
N ALA A 454 -38.15 63.35 -23.84
CA ALA A 454 -38.68 64.70 -23.80
C ALA A 454 -38.98 65.21 -25.22
N SER A 455 -40.11 65.90 -25.39
CA SER A 455 -40.39 66.66 -26.62
C SER A 455 -39.57 67.96 -26.65
N LEU A 456 -39.39 68.54 -27.84
CA LEU A 456 -38.66 69.80 -28.00
C LEU A 456 -39.24 70.91 -27.11
N GLU A 457 -40.56 71.00 -26.99
CA GLU A 457 -41.24 71.98 -26.13
C GLU A 457 -40.88 71.82 -24.65
N VAL A 458 -40.86 70.57 -24.16
CA VAL A 458 -40.48 70.27 -22.77
C VAL A 458 -39.01 70.60 -22.54
N ALA A 459 -38.13 70.24 -23.48
CA ALA A 459 -36.71 70.55 -23.39
C ALA A 459 -36.46 72.07 -23.37
N MET A 460 -37.17 72.83 -24.20
CA MET A 460 -37.06 74.29 -24.23
C MET A 460 -37.58 74.93 -22.93
N ASN A 461 -38.62 74.38 -22.31
CA ASN A 461 -39.09 74.82 -20.99
C ASN A 461 -38.07 74.55 -19.89
N VAL A 462 -37.39 73.39 -19.92
CA VAL A 462 -36.29 73.07 -18.99
C VAL A 462 -35.12 74.03 -19.20
N ALA A 463 -34.75 74.29 -20.45
CA ALA A 463 -33.68 75.21 -20.81
C ALA A 463 -33.99 76.66 -20.35
N GLU A 464 -35.21 77.15 -20.55
CA GLU A 464 -35.62 78.49 -20.14
C GLU A 464 -35.70 78.62 -18.61
N ARG A 465 -36.14 77.54 -17.93
CA ARG A 465 -36.10 77.48 -16.46
C ARG A 465 -34.66 77.59 -15.95
N LEU A 466 -33.74 76.80 -16.51
CA LEU A 466 -32.33 76.85 -16.12
C LEU A 466 -31.74 78.24 -16.39
N ARG A 467 -32.02 78.83 -17.55
CA ARG A 467 -31.58 80.19 -17.91
C ARG A 467 -32.02 81.24 -16.89
N ARG A 468 -33.30 81.22 -16.48
CA ARG A 468 -33.84 82.15 -15.48
C ARG A 468 -33.18 81.95 -14.12
N ILE A 469 -33.11 80.71 -13.65
CA ILE A 469 -32.52 80.39 -12.34
C ILE A 469 -31.06 80.85 -12.28
N VAL A 470 -30.28 80.64 -13.34
CA VAL A 470 -28.89 81.08 -13.41
C VAL A 470 -28.78 82.61 -13.42
N ALA A 471 -29.64 83.31 -14.16
CA ALA A 471 -29.65 84.77 -14.21
C ALA A 471 -30.14 85.42 -12.89
N GLU A 472 -31.01 84.75 -12.14
CA GLU A 472 -31.59 85.23 -10.89
C GLU A 472 -30.77 84.85 -9.65
N THR A 473 -29.87 83.87 -9.77
CA THR A 473 -29.02 83.40 -8.67
C THR A 473 -27.62 84.04 -8.76
N PRO A 474 -27.30 85.08 -7.98
CA PRO A 474 -25.97 85.68 -8.00
C PRO A 474 -24.92 84.70 -7.45
N ILE A 475 -23.83 84.52 -8.20
CA ILE A 475 -22.69 83.68 -7.82
C ILE A 475 -21.59 84.61 -7.29
N ALA A 476 -21.44 84.69 -5.96
CA ALA A 476 -20.40 85.51 -5.35
C ALA A 476 -18.99 84.96 -5.66
N PRO A 477 -17.98 85.82 -5.93
CA PRO A 477 -18.01 87.29 -5.96
C PRO A 477 -18.31 87.90 -7.35
N VAL A 478 -18.62 87.10 -8.37
CA VAL A 478 -18.82 87.53 -9.77
C VAL A 478 -20.13 88.31 -9.96
N GLY A 479 -21.16 87.96 -9.19
CA GLY A 479 -22.50 88.54 -9.31
C GLY A 479 -23.37 87.73 -10.27
N THR A 480 -24.12 88.40 -11.14
CA THR A 480 -25.03 87.73 -12.08
C THR A 480 -24.27 87.11 -13.25
N VAL A 481 -24.41 85.81 -13.43
CA VAL A 481 -23.90 85.07 -14.59
C VAL A 481 -25.08 84.74 -15.49
N THR A 482 -24.89 84.80 -16.81
CA THR A 482 -25.92 84.39 -17.78
C THR A 482 -25.41 83.24 -18.64
N ILE A 483 -26.33 82.44 -19.15
CA ILE A 483 -26.05 81.32 -20.03
C ILE A 483 -26.87 81.46 -21.31
N SER A 484 -26.27 81.01 -22.41
CA SER A 484 -26.96 80.83 -23.68
C SER A 484 -27.19 79.34 -23.90
N LEU A 485 -28.35 78.94 -24.41
CA LEU A 485 -28.73 77.54 -24.60
C LEU A 485 -29.29 77.30 -26.01
N GLY A 486 -28.92 76.18 -26.62
CA GLY A 486 -29.44 75.69 -27.88
C GLY A 486 -30.06 74.31 -27.71
N GLY A 487 -31.31 74.13 -28.11
CA GLY A 487 -32.03 72.85 -28.02
C GLY A 487 -32.31 72.23 -29.38
N ALA A 488 -32.17 70.90 -29.48
CA ALA A 488 -32.60 70.11 -30.64
C ALA A 488 -33.24 68.79 -30.21
N HIS A 489 -34.19 68.30 -31.01
CA HIS A 489 -34.88 67.03 -30.77
C HIS A 489 -34.38 65.97 -31.74
N CYS A 490 -33.99 64.81 -31.22
CA CYS A 490 -33.66 63.63 -32.00
C CYS A 490 -34.87 62.69 -31.98
N ALA A 491 -35.49 62.49 -33.16
CA ALA A 491 -36.58 61.54 -33.30
C ALA A 491 -36.07 60.10 -33.21
N SER A 492 -36.95 59.16 -32.85
CA SER A 492 -36.67 57.72 -32.77
C SER A 492 -36.52 57.02 -34.13
N ASP A 493 -36.45 57.76 -35.24
CA ASP A 493 -36.33 57.22 -36.60
C ASP A 493 -34.94 57.55 -37.15
N GLU A 494 -34.00 56.60 -37.07
CA GLU A 494 -32.68 56.53 -37.76
C GLU A 494 -31.85 57.84 -37.89
N GLN A 495 -32.12 58.86 -37.07
CA GLN A 495 -31.35 60.10 -37.07
C GLN A 495 -30.08 59.90 -36.26
N ASP A 496 -28.95 60.16 -36.88
CA ASP A 496 -27.65 60.20 -36.21
C ASP A 496 -27.68 61.28 -35.10
N PRO A 497 -27.45 60.94 -33.81
CA PRO A 497 -27.32 61.89 -32.73
C PRO A 497 -26.32 63.01 -32.99
N ALA A 498 -25.31 62.76 -33.83
CA ALA A 498 -24.39 63.81 -34.27
C ALA A 498 -25.12 64.95 -34.98
N LEU A 499 -26.21 64.68 -35.71
CA LEU A 499 -27.05 65.71 -36.33
C LEU A 499 -27.79 66.53 -35.27
N ALA A 500 -28.38 65.89 -34.26
CA ALA A 500 -29.08 66.58 -33.18
C ALA A 500 -28.11 67.45 -32.34
N LEU A 501 -26.91 66.94 -32.04
CA LEU A 501 -25.83 67.70 -31.40
C LEU A 501 -25.47 68.94 -32.24
N ASN A 502 -25.21 68.76 -33.53
CA ASN A 502 -24.86 69.85 -34.45
C ASN A 502 -25.99 70.90 -34.58
N GLN A 503 -27.25 70.47 -34.56
CA GLN A 503 -28.42 71.35 -34.58
C GLN A 503 -28.54 72.16 -33.29
N ALA A 504 -28.31 71.54 -32.13
CA ALA A 504 -28.30 72.21 -30.84
C ALA A 504 -27.13 73.23 -30.76
N ASP A 505 -25.94 72.87 -31.25
CA ASP A 505 -24.79 73.80 -31.35
C ASP A 505 -25.08 75.00 -32.25
N ARG A 506 -25.75 74.78 -33.39
CA ARG A 506 -26.19 75.88 -34.27
C ARG A 506 -27.20 76.79 -33.57
N ALA A 507 -28.15 76.23 -32.84
CA ALA A 507 -29.11 77.02 -32.07
C ALA A 507 -28.40 77.83 -30.97
N LEU A 508 -27.44 77.23 -30.27
CA LEU A 508 -26.61 77.93 -29.28
C LEU A 508 -25.81 79.08 -29.92
N TYR A 509 -25.27 78.86 -31.11
CA TYR A 509 -24.57 79.91 -31.85
C TYR A 509 -25.49 81.09 -32.22
N VAL A 510 -26.73 80.81 -32.62
CA VAL A 510 -27.76 81.83 -32.83
C VAL A 510 -28.06 82.56 -31.53
N ALA A 511 -28.20 81.85 -30.40
CA ALA A 511 -28.43 82.46 -29.09
C ALA A 511 -27.33 83.47 -28.72
N LYS A 512 -26.07 83.08 -28.94
CA LYS A 512 -24.91 83.95 -28.68
C LYS A 512 -24.88 85.19 -29.59
N ARG A 513 -25.25 85.07 -30.87
CA ARG A 513 -25.28 86.20 -31.83
C ARG A 513 -26.45 87.13 -31.63
N SER A 514 -27.60 86.62 -31.21
CA SER A 514 -28.83 87.38 -31.05
C SER A 514 -28.87 88.21 -29.76
N GLY A 515 -27.78 88.25 -28.98
CA GLY A 515 -27.63 89.08 -27.79
C GLY A 515 -27.42 88.32 -26.49
N ARG A 516 -27.15 87.00 -26.53
CA ARG A 516 -26.89 86.14 -25.36
C ARG A 516 -28.07 86.07 -24.39
N ASN A 517 -27.88 85.39 -23.25
CA ASN A 517 -28.88 85.17 -22.20
C ASN A 517 -30.26 84.76 -22.75
N ARG A 518 -30.27 83.72 -23.59
CA ARG A 518 -31.49 83.24 -24.25
C ARG A 518 -31.41 81.76 -24.61
N VAL A 519 -32.57 81.20 -24.89
CA VAL A 519 -32.74 79.85 -25.42
C VAL A 519 -33.18 79.94 -26.86
N GLU A 520 -32.53 79.19 -27.75
CA GLU A 520 -32.93 79.04 -29.14
C GLU A 520 -33.20 77.56 -29.44
N ALA A 521 -34.24 77.27 -30.22
CA ALA A 521 -34.51 75.93 -30.72
C ALA A 521 -33.95 75.78 -32.13
N SER A 522 -33.49 74.59 -32.48
CA SER A 522 -33.19 74.25 -33.87
C SER A 522 -34.45 74.38 -34.72
N GLN A 523 -34.40 75.21 -35.77
CA GLN A 523 -35.45 75.22 -36.79
C GLN A 523 -35.34 73.92 -37.61
N ALA A 524 -36.48 73.27 -37.83
CA ALA A 524 -36.58 72.00 -38.56
C ALA A 524 -36.06 72.11 -40.00
#